data_AF-A0AA40FEP6-F1
#
_entry.id   AF-A0AA40FEP6-F1
#
_cell.length_a   1.000
_cell.length_b   1.000
_cell.length_c   1.000
_cell.angle_alpha   90.00
_cell.angle_beta   90.00
_cell.angle_gamma   90.00
#
_symmetry.space_group_name_H-M   'P 1'
#
loop_
_entity.id
_entity.type
_entity.pdbx_description
1 polymer ?
#
loop_
_entity_poly.entity_id
_entity_poly.type
_entity_poly.pdbx_seq_one_letter_code
_entity_poly.pdbx_strand_id
1 'polypeptide(L)'
;MRRRRQHIDQLEEKVLKIYPNTYTFSKNLAEQTVSSNSDRLPVAIVRPSIIGASIEEPCPGWVDNIFGVTGIILPVSMDIVKVLSAKKDANVDIVPDFVVDSMICAAWHVTLHPNNNVKVYNCTNNAYPLRWGQMIDTLVQCNRETPMNNVLLYPFCLVIANKHVYNILNIFLHILPAFIVDTFLKLSSRKPIMMKGNKRFNKLIASAYYFSTHEWTFYRDNISKMMVDVETLKDSEVVKLNRCMDWKKYIASYTAGIEKFILKEKSKSIDARRRRLSVLCWIHQITQVLAITLSLAIVSYIIC
;
A
#
# COMPACT_ATOMS: atom_id res chain seq x y z
N MET A 1 -18.91 32.46 -12.06
CA MET A 1 -18.16 31.38 -11.36
C MET A 1 -19.04 30.24 -10.85
N ARG A 2 -20.16 30.48 -10.17
CA ARG A 2 -21.04 29.43 -9.58
C ARG A 2 -21.61 28.42 -10.61
N ARG A 3 -22.09 28.88 -11.77
CA ARG A 3 -22.56 28.01 -12.87
C ARG A 3 -21.46 27.11 -13.45
N ARG A 4 -20.21 27.58 -13.54
CA ARG A 4 -19.09 26.78 -14.05
C ARG A 4 -18.77 25.63 -13.09
N ARG A 5 -18.85 25.88 -11.79
CA ARG A 5 -18.66 24.86 -10.76
C ARG A 5 -19.73 23.78 -10.82
N GLN A 6 -21.01 24.16 -10.94
CA GLN A 6 -22.11 23.20 -11.08
C GLN A 6 -21.95 22.28 -12.29
N HIS A 7 -21.50 22.79 -13.44
CA HIS A 7 -21.22 21.95 -14.61
C HIS A 7 -20.05 20.98 -14.36
N ILE A 8 -18.99 21.41 -13.67
CA ILE A 8 -17.87 20.54 -13.32
C ILE A 8 -18.35 19.42 -12.38
N ASP A 9 -19.15 19.76 -11.37
CA ASP A 9 -19.67 18.79 -10.41
C ASP A 9 -20.56 17.73 -11.10
N GLN A 10 -21.39 18.15 -12.07
CA GLN A 10 -22.22 17.23 -12.86
C GLN A 10 -21.39 16.32 -13.79
N LEU A 11 -20.31 16.84 -14.36
CA LEU A 11 -19.39 16.04 -15.18
C LEU A 11 -18.64 15.03 -14.32
N GLU A 12 -18.16 15.45 -13.15
CA GLU A 12 -17.50 14.56 -12.18
C GLU A 12 -18.44 13.41 -11.78
N GLU A 13 -19.70 13.69 -11.46
CA GLU A 13 -20.68 12.64 -11.13
C GLU A 13 -20.85 11.61 -12.26
N LYS A 14 -20.88 12.06 -13.52
CA LYS A 14 -20.98 11.17 -14.68
C LYS A 14 -19.71 10.33 -14.86
N VAL A 15 -18.53 10.93 -14.69
CA VAL A 15 -17.24 10.23 -14.78
C VAL A 15 -17.12 9.16 -13.70
N LEU A 16 -17.49 9.48 -12.45
CA LEU A 16 -17.39 8.57 -11.30
C LEU A 16 -18.39 7.40 -11.33
N LYS A 17 -19.37 7.42 -12.23
CA LYS A 17 -20.25 6.24 -12.50
C LYS A 17 -19.56 5.16 -13.31
N ILE A 18 -18.51 5.52 -14.06
CA ILE A 18 -17.79 4.60 -14.96
C ILE A 18 -16.38 4.31 -14.40
N TYR A 19 -15.72 5.33 -13.88
CA TYR A 19 -14.35 5.25 -13.40
C TYR A 19 -14.30 5.27 -11.87
N PRO A 20 -13.46 4.43 -11.25
CA PRO A 20 -13.32 4.37 -9.79
C PRO A 20 -12.97 5.70 -9.13
N ASN A 21 -12.23 6.53 -9.85
CA ASN A 21 -11.86 7.88 -9.44
C ASN A 21 -11.46 8.73 -10.65
N THR A 22 -11.33 10.03 -10.43
CA THR A 22 -10.90 10.99 -11.47
C THR A 22 -9.49 10.71 -12.00
N TYR A 23 -8.62 10.09 -11.21
CA TYR A 23 -7.28 9.68 -11.65
C TYR A 23 -7.35 8.63 -12.77
N THR A 24 -8.12 7.55 -12.59
CA THR A 24 -8.28 6.50 -13.60
C THR A 24 -8.87 7.03 -14.90
N PHE A 25 -9.85 7.93 -14.83
CA PHE A 25 -10.38 8.64 -16.00
C PHE A 25 -9.30 9.45 -16.70
N SER A 26 -8.56 10.29 -15.95
CA SER A 26 -7.54 11.16 -16.54
C SER A 26 -6.42 10.38 -17.23
N LYS A 27 -6.01 9.24 -16.64
CA LYS A 27 -4.99 8.36 -17.23
C LYS A 27 -5.50 7.63 -18.47
N ASN A 28 -6.74 7.15 -18.45
CA ASN A 28 -7.35 6.54 -19.63
C ASN A 28 -7.47 7.54 -20.79
N LEU A 29 -7.90 8.78 -20.52
CA LEU A 29 -7.97 9.84 -21.53
C LEU A 29 -6.59 10.19 -22.10
N ALA A 30 -5.56 10.24 -21.23
CA ALA A 30 -4.19 10.51 -21.67
C ALA A 30 -3.70 9.42 -22.64
N GLU A 31 -3.94 8.15 -22.34
CA GLU A 31 -3.56 7.04 -23.21
C GLU A 31 -4.27 7.08 -24.56
N GLN A 32 -5.57 7.37 -24.59
CA GLN A 32 -6.32 7.54 -25.84
C GLN A 32 -5.78 8.72 -26.66
N THR A 33 -5.45 9.82 -25.99
CA THR A 33 -4.89 11.01 -26.65
C THR A 33 -3.54 10.69 -27.28
N VAL A 34 -2.66 10.01 -26.54
CA VAL A 34 -1.35 9.56 -27.05
C VAL A 34 -1.52 8.60 -28.23
N SER A 35 -2.42 7.63 -28.11
CA SER A 35 -2.69 6.65 -29.18
C SER A 35 -3.30 7.27 -30.44
N SER A 36 -4.03 8.38 -30.32
CA SER A 36 -4.65 9.06 -31.47
C SER A 36 -3.69 10.01 -32.19
N ASN A 37 -2.53 10.30 -31.60
CA ASN A 37 -1.55 11.26 -32.12
C ASN A 37 -0.17 10.60 -32.38
N SER A 38 -0.12 9.27 -32.51
CA SER A 38 1.13 8.50 -32.60
C SER A 38 1.64 8.22 -34.03
N ASP A 39 0.91 8.64 -35.07
CA ASP A 39 1.10 8.22 -36.48
C ASP A 39 2.50 8.43 -37.09
N ARG A 40 3.45 9.04 -36.37
CA ARG A 40 4.83 9.30 -36.84
C ARG A 40 5.90 9.18 -35.76
N LEU A 41 5.57 8.66 -34.58
CA LEU A 41 6.50 8.58 -33.45
C LEU A 41 6.57 7.14 -32.92
N PRO A 42 7.76 6.64 -32.55
CA PRO A 42 7.89 5.38 -31.83
C PRO A 42 7.36 5.57 -30.40
N VAL A 43 6.08 5.24 -30.19
CA VAL A 43 5.39 5.46 -28.91
C VAL A 43 5.18 4.15 -28.16
N ALA A 44 5.52 4.18 -26.87
CA ALA A 44 5.19 3.15 -25.90
C ALA A 44 4.33 3.74 -24.78
N ILE A 45 3.35 2.98 -24.30
CA ILE A 45 2.66 3.25 -23.04
C ILE A 45 3.12 2.21 -22.03
N VAL A 46 3.72 2.65 -20.93
CA VAL A 46 4.10 1.78 -19.81
C VAL A 46 3.09 1.98 -18.68
N ARG A 47 2.44 0.90 -18.25
CA ARG A 47 1.45 0.88 -17.18
C ARG A 47 2.02 0.15 -15.97
N PRO A 48 2.71 0.86 -15.06
CA PRO A 48 3.06 0.27 -13.78
C PRO A 48 1.82 0.12 -12.91
N SER A 49 1.81 -0.97 -12.12
CA SER A 49 0.90 -1.08 -11.00
C SER A 49 1.41 -0.24 -9.80
N ILE A 50 1.06 -0.59 -8.56
CA ILE A 50 1.42 0.22 -7.39
C ILE A 50 2.94 0.19 -7.19
N ILE A 51 3.59 1.33 -7.38
CA ILE A 51 5.03 1.45 -7.16
C ILE A 51 5.33 1.43 -5.65
N GLY A 52 6.16 0.49 -5.22
CA GLY A 52 6.65 0.35 -3.85
C GLY A 52 8.09 0.86 -3.68
N ALA A 53 8.74 0.45 -2.59
CA ALA A 53 10.15 0.72 -2.39
C ALA A 53 11.03 -0.05 -3.40
N SER A 54 12.24 0.45 -3.61
CA SER A 54 13.27 -0.20 -4.44
C SER A 54 13.79 -1.50 -3.80
N ILE A 55 14.15 -2.45 -4.65
CA ILE A 55 14.91 -3.64 -4.25
C ILE A 55 16.40 -3.35 -4.31
N GLU A 56 16.88 -2.71 -5.38
CA GLU A 56 18.31 -2.52 -5.61
C GLU A 56 18.67 -1.04 -5.73
N GLU A 57 18.04 -0.31 -6.65
CA GLU A 57 18.44 1.05 -6.99
C GLU A 57 17.42 2.09 -6.51
N PRO A 58 17.86 3.20 -5.88
CA PRO A 58 19.24 3.58 -5.59
C PRO A 58 19.88 2.85 -4.40
N CYS A 59 19.07 2.23 -3.55
CA CYS A 59 19.48 1.27 -2.50
C CYS A 59 18.25 0.49 -2.03
N PRO A 60 18.39 -0.68 -1.36
CA PRO A 60 17.24 -1.44 -0.88
C PRO A 60 16.36 -0.66 0.11
N GLY A 61 15.04 -0.70 -0.12
CA GLY A 61 14.04 -0.05 0.73
C GLY A 61 13.92 1.45 0.51
N TRP A 62 14.54 2.03 -0.52
CA TRP A 62 14.42 3.45 -0.80
C TRP A 62 12.97 3.81 -1.14
N VAL A 63 12.47 4.85 -0.48
CA VAL A 63 11.13 5.43 -0.66
C VAL A 63 11.19 6.88 -0.22
N ASP A 64 10.56 7.78 -0.97
CA ASP A 64 10.65 9.23 -0.78
C ASP A 64 9.35 9.85 -0.22
N ASN A 65 8.24 9.11 -0.25
CA ASN A 65 6.93 9.62 0.14
C ASN A 65 6.03 8.58 0.83
N ILE A 66 4.94 9.04 1.44
CA ILE A 66 3.94 8.23 2.13
C ILE A 66 2.68 7.96 1.30
N PHE A 67 2.76 8.13 -0.03
CA PHE A 67 1.62 7.88 -0.92
C PHE A 67 1.44 6.39 -1.20
N GLY A 68 0.26 6.04 -1.72
CA GLY A 68 -0.07 4.66 -2.08
C GLY A 68 0.10 3.68 -0.91
N VAL A 69 0.80 2.58 -1.16
CA VAL A 69 0.97 1.48 -0.21
C VAL A 69 1.85 1.85 0.98
N THR A 70 2.81 2.78 0.83
CA THR A 70 3.63 3.28 1.95
C THR A 70 2.75 3.86 3.06
N GLY A 71 1.68 4.56 2.68
CA GLY A 71 0.71 5.14 3.61
C GLY A 71 -0.11 4.11 4.39
N ILE A 72 -0.07 2.83 3.99
CA ILE A 72 -0.67 1.70 4.71
C ILE A 72 0.41 0.98 5.54
N ILE A 73 1.58 0.71 4.96
CA ILE A 73 2.68 -0.01 5.63
C ILE A 73 3.12 0.75 6.89
N LEU A 74 3.37 2.06 6.79
CA LEU A 74 3.84 2.88 7.90
C LEU A 74 2.94 2.77 9.15
N PRO A 75 1.64 3.11 9.10
CA PRO A 75 0.81 3.06 10.30
C PRO A 75 0.52 1.63 10.79
N VAL A 76 0.57 0.61 9.93
CA VAL A 76 0.50 -0.79 10.37
C VAL A 76 1.79 -1.19 11.12
N SER A 77 2.96 -0.78 10.63
CA SER A 77 4.25 -1.08 11.27
C SER A 77 4.47 -0.36 12.59
N MET A 78 3.93 0.85 12.73
CA MET A 78 3.90 1.57 14.00
C MET A 78 2.80 1.06 14.94
N ASP A 79 1.99 0.10 14.48
CA ASP A 79 0.89 -0.50 15.22
C ASP A 79 -0.23 0.50 15.61
N ILE A 80 -0.36 1.56 14.79
CA ILE A 80 -1.43 2.57 14.86
C ILE A 80 -2.72 2.00 14.24
N VAL A 81 -2.58 1.20 13.17
CA VAL A 81 -3.70 0.60 12.44
C VAL A 81 -3.80 -0.88 12.78
N LYS A 82 -4.98 -1.28 13.27
CA LYS A 82 -5.34 -2.62 13.72
C LYS A 82 -6.32 -3.34 12.80
N VAL A 83 -6.97 -2.62 11.88
CA VAL A 83 -7.89 -3.20 10.91
C VAL A 83 -7.80 -2.49 9.56
N LEU A 84 -7.71 -3.26 8.49
CA LEU A 84 -7.62 -2.82 7.10
C LEU A 84 -8.80 -3.34 6.30
N SER A 85 -9.40 -2.48 5.47
CA SER A 85 -10.46 -2.89 4.54
C SER A 85 -9.84 -3.35 3.21
N ALA A 86 -9.76 -4.67 3.02
CA ALA A 86 -9.30 -5.30 1.79
C ALA A 86 -9.78 -6.76 1.71
N LYS A 87 -9.78 -7.32 0.51
CA LYS A 87 -10.03 -8.74 0.29
C LYS A 87 -8.70 -9.50 0.48
N LYS A 88 -8.65 -10.46 1.42
CA LYS A 88 -7.40 -11.13 1.81
C LYS A 88 -6.67 -11.82 0.67
N ASP A 89 -7.43 -12.37 -0.27
CA ASP A 89 -6.99 -13.14 -1.42
C ASP A 89 -6.74 -12.29 -2.67
N ALA A 90 -7.18 -11.03 -2.69
CA ALA A 90 -6.88 -10.11 -3.79
C ALA A 90 -5.39 -9.75 -3.82
N ASN A 91 -4.86 -9.61 -5.04
CA ASN A 91 -3.50 -9.16 -5.28
C ASN A 91 -3.33 -7.68 -4.89
N VAL A 92 -2.19 -7.35 -4.30
CA VAL A 92 -1.81 -5.96 -3.99
C VAL A 92 -1.29 -5.26 -5.25
N ASP A 93 -0.79 -6.02 -6.24
CA ASP A 93 -0.21 -5.49 -7.47
C ASP A 93 0.89 -4.45 -7.21
N ILE A 94 1.83 -4.79 -6.31
CA ILE A 94 2.97 -3.93 -5.97
C ILE A 94 4.20 -4.26 -6.83
N VAL A 95 4.84 -3.25 -7.39
CA VAL A 95 6.06 -3.36 -8.20
C VAL A 95 7.17 -2.42 -7.68
N PRO A 96 8.43 -2.88 -7.62
CA PRO A 96 9.59 -2.10 -7.19
C PRO A 96 10.24 -1.32 -8.35
N ASP A 97 11.52 -0.99 -8.21
CA ASP A 97 12.38 -0.20 -9.09
C ASP A 97 12.53 -0.74 -10.52
N PHE A 98 12.27 -2.02 -10.80
CA PHE A 98 12.36 -2.58 -12.18
C PHE A 98 11.39 -1.92 -13.17
N VAL A 99 10.42 -1.13 -12.70
CA VAL A 99 9.58 -0.30 -13.57
C VAL A 99 10.42 0.66 -14.39
N VAL A 100 11.49 1.22 -13.81
CA VAL A 100 12.40 2.14 -14.51
C VAL A 100 13.12 1.41 -15.66
N ASP A 101 13.69 0.24 -15.35
CA ASP A 101 14.28 -0.67 -16.32
C ASP A 101 13.31 -1.00 -17.46
N SER A 102 12.04 -1.26 -17.10
CA SER A 102 10.98 -1.56 -18.07
C SER A 102 10.67 -0.37 -18.97
N MET A 103 10.73 0.87 -18.46
CA MET A 103 10.53 2.08 -19.26
C MET A 103 11.67 2.30 -20.26
N ILE A 104 12.91 2.10 -19.81
CA ILE A 104 14.10 2.21 -20.68
C ILE A 104 14.03 1.17 -21.80
N CYS A 105 13.74 -0.09 -21.45
CA CYS A 105 13.61 -1.16 -22.43
C CYS A 105 12.43 -0.98 -23.37
N ALA A 106 11.30 -0.45 -22.87
CA ALA A 106 10.14 -0.18 -23.71
C ALA A 106 10.47 0.85 -24.80
N ALA A 107 11.20 1.93 -24.45
CA ALA A 107 11.64 2.95 -25.39
C ALA A 107 12.58 2.38 -26.47
N TRP A 108 13.55 1.56 -26.04
CA TRP A 108 14.45 0.84 -26.94
C TRP A 108 13.67 -0.11 -27.89
N HIS A 109 12.78 -0.93 -27.33
CA HIS A 109 12.06 -1.97 -28.06
C HIS A 109 11.06 -1.41 -29.09
N VAL A 110 10.42 -0.26 -28.83
CA VAL A 110 9.57 0.40 -29.85
C VAL A 110 10.36 1.12 -30.93
N THR A 111 11.59 1.54 -30.64
CA THR A 111 12.46 2.21 -31.62
C THR A 111 13.00 1.22 -32.64
N LEU A 112 13.35 0.00 -32.20
CA LEU A 112 13.83 -1.07 -33.09
C LEU A 112 12.72 -1.80 -33.84
N HIS A 113 11.49 -1.73 -33.35
CA HIS A 113 10.33 -2.35 -33.99
C HIS A 113 9.25 -1.30 -34.27
N PRO A 114 9.49 -0.36 -35.20
CA PRO A 114 8.51 0.65 -35.57
C PRO A 114 7.21 -0.03 -35.98
N ASN A 115 6.13 0.35 -35.32
CA ASN A 115 4.79 -0.09 -35.63
C ASN A 115 3.87 1.12 -35.53
N ASN A 116 2.88 1.21 -36.43
CA ASN A 116 1.87 2.26 -36.38
C ASN A 116 0.96 2.13 -35.14
N ASN A 117 0.93 0.96 -34.50
CA ASN A 117 0.17 0.74 -33.28
C ASN A 117 1.02 0.97 -32.01
N VAL A 118 0.50 1.79 -31.09
CA VAL A 118 1.12 2.04 -29.78
C VAL A 118 1.17 0.76 -28.96
N LYS A 119 2.38 0.33 -28.58
CA LYS A 119 2.56 -0.84 -27.70
C LYS A 119 2.31 -0.44 -26.25
N VAL A 120 1.54 -1.26 -25.55
CA VAL A 120 1.26 -1.11 -24.11
C VAL A 120 2.01 -2.18 -23.32
N TYR A 121 2.84 -1.78 -22.36
CA TYR A 121 3.59 -2.66 -21.48
C TYR A 121 3.02 -2.58 -20.06
N ASN A 122 2.36 -3.65 -19.62
CA ASN A 122 1.85 -3.75 -18.25
C ASN A 122 2.97 -4.25 -17.32
N CYS A 123 3.46 -3.38 -16.44
CA CYS A 123 4.46 -3.71 -15.42
C CYS A 123 3.73 -4.03 -14.12
N THR A 124 3.41 -5.32 -13.93
CA THR A 124 2.67 -5.82 -12.77
C THR A 124 3.40 -7.00 -12.13
N ASN A 125 3.00 -7.40 -10.93
CA ASN A 125 3.63 -8.49 -10.20
C ASN A 125 3.03 -9.88 -10.48
N ASN A 126 2.31 -10.07 -11.59
CA ASN A 126 1.59 -11.32 -11.88
C ASN A 126 2.48 -12.58 -11.86
N ALA A 127 3.79 -12.44 -12.15
CA ALA A 127 4.73 -13.55 -12.08
C ALA A 127 5.01 -14.02 -10.63
N TYR A 128 4.90 -13.12 -9.67
CA TYR A 128 5.13 -13.37 -8.25
C TYR A 128 4.05 -12.64 -7.43
N PRO A 129 2.78 -13.06 -7.46
CA PRO A 129 1.70 -12.30 -6.84
C PRO A 129 1.88 -12.15 -5.32
N LEU A 130 1.43 -11.03 -4.76
CA LEU A 130 1.41 -10.76 -3.33
C LEU A 130 -0.01 -10.43 -2.90
N ARG A 131 -0.60 -11.28 -2.06
CA ARG A 131 -1.97 -11.09 -1.57
C ARG A 131 -2.02 -10.15 -0.37
N TRP A 132 -3.12 -9.41 -0.19
CA TRP A 132 -3.28 -8.49 0.96
C TRP A 132 -3.13 -9.18 2.32
N GLY A 133 -3.69 -10.38 2.49
CA GLY A 133 -3.53 -11.16 3.72
C GLY A 133 -2.06 -11.49 3.98
N GLN A 134 -1.38 -12.06 2.98
CA GLN A 134 0.03 -12.41 3.05
C GLN A 134 0.91 -11.19 3.34
N MET A 135 0.65 -10.06 2.71
CA MET A 135 1.39 -8.83 2.92
C MET A 135 1.28 -8.37 4.38
N ILE A 136 0.07 -8.31 4.92
CA ILE A 136 -0.17 -7.83 6.29
C ILE A 136 0.37 -8.82 7.32
N ASP A 137 0.21 -10.12 7.11
CA ASP A 137 0.75 -11.15 8.01
C ASP A 137 2.29 -11.10 8.04
N THR A 138 2.92 -10.99 6.86
CA THR A 138 4.38 -10.84 6.73
C THR A 138 4.85 -9.55 7.39
N LEU A 139 4.12 -8.44 7.20
CA LEU A 139 4.44 -7.17 7.83
C LEU A 139 4.38 -7.25 9.36
N VAL A 140 3.32 -7.84 9.90
CA VAL A 140 3.17 -8.06 11.36
C VAL A 140 4.29 -8.95 11.88
N GLN A 141 4.64 -10.03 11.17
CA GLN A 141 5.76 -10.90 11.53
C GLN A 141 7.09 -10.13 11.56
N CYS A 142 7.41 -9.37 10.50
CA CYS A 142 8.62 -8.56 10.42
C CYS A 142 8.70 -7.55 11.58
N ASN A 143 7.58 -6.91 11.94
CA ASN A 143 7.52 -5.98 13.07
C ASN A 143 7.65 -6.66 14.44
N ARG A 144 7.36 -7.96 14.56
CA ARG A 144 7.63 -8.73 15.79
C ARG A 144 9.10 -9.16 15.88
N GLU A 145 9.72 -9.50 14.76
CA GLU A 145 11.14 -9.90 14.68
C GLU A 145 12.09 -8.68 14.84
N THR A 146 11.74 -7.59 14.16
CA THR A 146 12.49 -6.32 14.07
C THR A 146 11.52 -5.12 14.21
N PRO A 147 11.05 -4.81 15.43
CA PRO A 147 10.11 -3.72 15.65
C PRO A 147 10.68 -2.34 15.29
N MET A 148 9.81 -1.43 14.84
CA MET A 148 10.14 -0.01 14.70
C MET A 148 10.42 0.65 16.06
N ASN A 149 11.21 1.73 16.08
CA ASN A 149 11.59 2.42 17.33
C ASN A 149 10.41 2.89 18.19
N ASN A 150 9.31 3.24 17.53
CA ASN A 150 8.16 3.94 18.11
C ASN A 150 6.86 3.15 17.95
N VAL A 151 6.95 1.80 17.97
CA VAL A 151 5.78 0.93 18.00
C VAL A 151 4.90 1.25 19.23
N LEU A 152 3.59 1.41 19.02
CA LEU A 152 2.66 1.87 20.05
C LEU A 152 2.15 0.73 20.93
N LEU A 153 1.71 -0.37 20.32
CA LEU A 153 1.16 -1.54 21.02
C LEU A 153 1.83 -2.81 20.47
N TYR A 154 1.33 -3.97 20.90
CA TYR A 154 1.81 -5.25 20.34
C TYR A 154 1.28 -5.45 18.91
N PRO A 155 2.14 -5.70 17.91
CA PRO A 155 1.78 -5.75 16.50
C PRO A 155 0.68 -6.76 16.16
N PHE A 156 -0.43 -6.26 15.61
CA PHE A 156 -1.43 -7.07 14.90
C PHE A 156 -2.25 -6.19 13.96
N CYS A 157 -2.74 -6.76 12.86
CA CYS A 157 -3.68 -6.07 11.96
C CYS A 157 -4.62 -7.08 11.31
N LEU A 158 -5.92 -6.80 11.34
CA LEU A 158 -6.96 -7.63 10.74
C LEU A 158 -7.28 -7.13 9.33
N VAL A 159 -7.32 -8.04 8.35
CA VAL A 159 -7.76 -7.72 6.99
C VAL A 159 -9.22 -8.17 6.80
N ILE A 160 -10.12 -7.22 6.55
CA ILE A 160 -11.57 -7.44 6.56
C ILE A 160 -12.21 -6.92 5.25
N ALA A 161 -12.82 -7.83 4.48
CA ALA A 161 -13.53 -7.48 3.25
C ALA A 161 -14.94 -6.93 3.50
N ASN A 162 -15.65 -7.48 4.50
CA ASN A 162 -17.00 -7.06 4.81
C ASN A 162 -17.01 -5.65 5.40
N LYS A 163 -17.64 -4.70 4.67
CA LYS A 163 -17.68 -3.29 5.03
C LYS A 163 -18.34 -3.01 6.38
N HIS A 164 -19.36 -3.77 6.76
CA HIS A 164 -20.05 -3.59 8.04
C HIS A 164 -19.17 -4.03 9.20
N VAL A 165 -18.55 -5.21 9.10
CA VAL A 165 -17.60 -5.71 10.09
C VAL A 165 -16.40 -4.76 10.21
N TYR A 166 -15.86 -4.30 9.08
CA TYR A 166 -14.79 -3.29 9.06
C TYR A 166 -15.21 -2.01 9.79
N ASN A 167 -16.39 -1.45 9.51
CA ASN A 167 -16.86 -0.22 10.14
C ASN A 167 -17.02 -0.37 11.65
N ILE A 168 -17.57 -1.50 12.12
CA ILE A 168 -17.71 -1.81 13.55
C ILE A 168 -16.32 -1.87 14.20
N LEU A 169 -15.40 -2.67 13.63
CA LEU A 169 -14.05 -2.80 14.14
C LEU A 169 -13.28 -1.47 14.10
N ASN A 170 -13.45 -0.66 13.07
CA ASN A 170 -12.81 0.65 12.94
C ASN A 170 -13.27 1.61 14.05
N ILE A 171 -14.54 1.55 14.45
CA ILE A 171 -15.04 2.34 15.58
C ILE A 171 -14.30 1.94 16.86
N PHE A 172 -14.24 0.64 17.19
CA PHE A 172 -13.66 0.16 18.44
C PHE A 172 -12.14 0.21 18.48
N LEU A 173 -11.47 -0.07 17.36
CA LEU A 173 -10.01 -0.20 17.31
C LEU A 173 -9.30 1.10 16.95
N HIS A 174 -9.95 2.04 16.27
CA HIS A 174 -9.32 3.30 15.86
C HIS A 174 -10.04 4.53 16.42
N ILE A 175 -11.35 4.68 16.16
CA ILE A 175 -12.07 5.95 16.42
C ILE A 175 -12.24 6.20 17.92
N LEU A 176 -12.76 5.22 18.66
CA LEU A 176 -13.02 5.34 20.10
C LEU A 176 -11.71 5.56 20.89
N PRO A 177 -10.64 4.77 20.69
CA PRO A 177 -9.36 5.03 21.35
C PRO A 177 -8.79 6.42 21.00
N ALA A 178 -8.82 6.82 19.73
CA ALA A 178 -8.33 8.13 19.33
C ALA A 178 -9.12 9.29 19.94
N PHE A 179 -10.44 9.15 20.06
CA PHE A 179 -11.29 10.14 20.71
C PHE A 179 -10.96 10.28 22.20
N ILE A 180 -10.77 9.16 22.90
CA ILE A 180 -10.39 9.14 24.31
C ILE A 180 -9.03 9.83 24.50
N VAL A 181 -8.01 9.44 23.72
CA VAL A 181 -6.67 10.03 23.81
C VAL A 181 -6.70 11.53 23.51
N ASP A 182 -7.37 11.96 22.44
CA ASP A 182 -7.46 13.38 22.09
C ASP A 182 -8.24 14.19 23.14
N THR A 183 -9.21 13.57 23.83
CA THR A 183 -9.93 14.21 24.94
C THR A 183 -9.00 14.42 26.14
N PHE A 184 -8.23 13.40 26.54
CA PHE A 184 -7.22 13.55 27.60
C PHE A 184 -6.14 14.56 27.25
N LEU A 185 -5.67 14.58 25.99
CA LEU A 185 -4.70 15.57 25.54
C LEU A 185 -5.27 16.99 25.66
N LYS A 186 -6.51 17.23 25.23
CA LYS A 186 -7.17 18.53 25.38
C LYS A 186 -7.32 18.95 26.84
N LEU A 187 -7.75 18.02 27.71
CA LEU A 187 -7.86 18.27 29.15
C LEU A 187 -6.49 18.59 29.79
N SER A 188 -5.41 18.05 29.22
CA SER A 188 -4.03 18.33 29.61
C SER A 188 -3.41 19.54 28.89
N SER A 189 -4.22 20.38 28.22
CA SER A 189 -3.76 21.53 27.42
C SER A 189 -2.77 21.18 26.30
N ARG A 190 -2.82 19.95 25.79
CA ARG A 190 -2.02 19.44 24.66
C ARG A 190 -2.86 19.37 23.38
N LYS A 191 -2.19 19.48 22.24
CA LYS A 191 -2.83 19.45 20.92
C LYS A 191 -3.36 18.05 20.59
N PRO A 192 -4.64 17.89 20.21
CA PRO A 192 -5.18 16.62 19.73
C PRO A 192 -4.63 16.28 18.35
N ILE A 193 -4.23 15.01 18.16
CA ILE A 193 -3.52 14.53 16.96
C ILE A 193 -4.18 13.26 16.40
N MET A 194 -4.68 12.36 17.24
CA MET A 194 -5.06 11.01 16.81
C MET A 194 -6.28 11.01 15.88
N MET A 195 -7.32 11.79 16.18
CA MET A 195 -8.51 11.87 15.33
C MET A 195 -8.21 12.43 13.95
N LYS A 196 -7.23 13.35 13.85
CA LYS A 196 -6.75 13.87 12.55
C LYS A 196 -6.03 12.77 11.77
N GLY A 197 -5.22 11.95 12.45
CA GLY A 197 -4.57 10.78 11.88
C GLY A 197 -5.59 9.79 11.31
N ASN A 198 -6.57 9.39 12.11
CA ASN A 198 -7.66 8.49 11.68
C ASN A 198 -8.44 9.05 10.49
N LYS A 199 -8.75 10.35 10.47
CA LYS A 199 -9.44 10.97 9.33
C LYS A 199 -8.62 10.87 8.04
N ARG A 200 -7.29 11.07 8.12
CA ARG A 200 -6.39 10.93 6.97
C ARG A 200 -6.32 9.47 6.51
N PHE A 201 -6.17 8.53 7.43
CA PHE A 201 -6.11 7.11 7.12
C PHE A 201 -7.42 6.59 6.50
N ASN A 202 -8.57 6.95 7.05
CA ASN A 202 -9.86 6.58 6.48
C ASN A 202 -10.07 7.14 5.07
N LYS A 203 -9.56 8.34 4.79
CA LYS A 203 -9.57 8.91 3.42
C LYS A 203 -8.71 8.08 2.46
N LEU A 204 -7.52 7.65 2.89
CA LEU A 204 -6.64 6.77 2.12
C LEU A 204 -7.35 5.44 1.81
N ILE A 205 -7.90 4.77 2.83
CA ILE A 205 -8.62 3.50 2.65
C ILE A 205 -9.83 3.65 1.75
N ALA A 206 -10.63 4.72 1.91
CA ALA A 206 -11.76 4.99 1.02
C ALA A 206 -11.32 5.15 -0.45
N SER A 207 -10.20 5.83 -0.70
CA SER A 207 -9.66 5.98 -2.06
C SER A 207 -9.06 4.69 -2.64
N ALA A 208 -8.56 3.81 -1.78
CA ALA A 208 -7.97 2.53 -2.16
C ALA A 208 -9.00 1.39 -2.24
N TYR A 209 -10.19 1.56 -1.66
CA TYR A 209 -11.18 0.50 -1.46
C TYR A 209 -11.51 -0.28 -2.73
N TYR A 210 -11.73 0.43 -3.84
CA TYR A 210 -12.00 -0.21 -5.13
C TYR A 210 -10.86 -1.16 -5.54
N PHE A 211 -9.61 -0.70 -5.42
CA PHE A 211 -8.41 -1.44 -5.78
C PHE A 211 -8.06 -2.56 -4.80
N SER A 212 -8.44 -2.46 -3.53
CA SER A 212 -8.16 -3.49 -2.52
C SER A 212 -9.23 -4.58 -2.42
N THR A 213 -10.34 -4.45 -3.17
CA THR A 213 -11.48 -5.39 -3.11
C THR A 213 -11.84 -6.05 -4.44
N HIS A 214 -11.24 -5.60 -5.54
CA HIS A 214 -11.39 -6.20 -6.86
C HIS A 214 -10.03 -6.72 -7.34
N GLU A 215 -10.06 -7.60 -8.34
CA GLU A 215 -8.86 -8.22 -8.91
C GLU A 215 -8.92 -8.09 -10.43
N TRP A 216 -7.75 -7.95 -11.04
CA TRP A 216 -7.59 -7.78 -12.48
C TRP A 216 -6.54 -8.73 -13.00
N THR A 217 -6.80 -9.28 -14.19
CA THR A 217 -5.78 -10.00 -14.94
C THR A 217 -5.21 -9.07 -15.99
N PHE A 218 -3.94 -8.71 -15.82
CA PHE A 218 -3.21 -7.91 -16.80
C PHE A 218 -2.49 -8.81 -17.79
N TYR A 219 -2.77 -8.64 -19.08
CA TYR A 219 -2.01 -9.29 -20.15
C TYR A 219 -0.58 -8.74 -20.21
N ARG A 220 0.41 -9.63 -20.34
CA ARG A 220 1.84 -9.28 -20.27
C ARG A 220 2.62 -9.64 -21.52
N ASP A 221 1.95 -9.95 -22.63
CA ASP A 221 2.60 -10.45 -23.85
C ASP A 221 3.69 -9.50 -24.38
N ASN A 222 3.40 -8.18 -24.42
CA ASN A 222 4.36 -7.18 -24.89
C ASN A 222 5.61 -7.08 -23.99
N ILE A 223 5.44 -7.13 -22.67
CA ILE A 223 6.58 -7.03 -21.74
C ILE A 223 7.37 -8.34 -21.73
N SER A 224 6.70 -9.50 -21.79
CA SER A 224 7.35 -10.80 -21.90
C SER A 224 8.17 -10.92 -23.19
N LYS A 225 7.63 -10.48 -24.34
CA LYS A 225 8.37 -10.46 -25.60
C LYS A 225 9.61 -9.54 -25.52
N MET A 226 9.43 -8.32 -25.00
CA MET A 226 10.53 -7.38 -24.81
C MET A 226 11.63 -7.95 -23.91
N MET A 227 11.27 -8.67 -22.84
CA MET A 227 12.23 -9.31 -21.95
C MET A 227 13.07 -10.36 -22.67
N VAL A 228 12.45 -11.20 -23.49
CA VAL A 228 13.16 -12.21 -24.31
C VAL A 228 14.12 -11.55 -25.30
N ASP A 229 13.69 -10.46 -25.95
CA ASP A 229 14.53 -9.74 -26.91
C ASP A 229 15.75 -9.10 -26.20
N VAL A 230 15.57 -8.53 -25.01
CA VAL A 230 16.67 -7.97 -24.18
C VAL A 230 17.64 -9.07 -23.73
N GLU A 231 17.13 -10.22 -23.26
CA GLU A 231 17.97 -11.35 -22.83
C GLU A 231 18.82 -11.90 -23.99
N THR A 232 18.25 -11.96 -25.19
CA THR A 232 18.95 -12.44 -26.40
C THR A 232 20.17 -11.58 -26.76
N LEU A 233 20.12 -10.28 -26.47
CA LEU A 233 21.18 -9.33 -26.79
C LEU A 233 22.32 -9.30 -25.76
N LYS A 234 22.24 -10.09 -24.69
CA LYS A 234 23.19 -10.11 -23.55
C LYS A 234 23.32 -8.77 -22.80
N ASP A 235 22.45 -7.79 -23.09
CA ASP A 235 22.33 -6.54 -22.31
C ASP A 235 21.58 -6.76 -20.96
N SER A 236 21.16 -8.00 -20.67
CA SER A 236 20.51 -8.40 -19.42
C SER A 236 21.37 -8.17 -18.17
N GLU A 237 22.69 -8.00 -18.31
CA GLU A 237 23.56 -7.65 -17.19
C GLU A 237 23.37 -6.19 -16.72
N VAL A 238 22.90 -5.31 -17.62
CA VAL A 238 22.65 -3.89 -17.33
C VAL A 238 21.22 -3.64 -16.87
N VAL A 239 20.25 -4.40 -17.41
CA VAL A 239 18.82 -4.21 -17.14
C VAL A 239 18.20 -5.47 -16.54
N LYS A 240 17.58 -5.34 -15.35
CA LYS A 240 17.01 -6.47 -14.61
C LYS A 240 15.48 -6.45 -14.60
N LEU A 241 14.89 -6.90 -15.72
CA LEU A 241 13.44 -6.94 -15.92
C LEU A 241 12.74 -8.13 -15.22
N ASN A 242 13.46 -9.23 -14.99
CA ASN A 242 12.94 -10.39 -14.27
C ASN A 242 13.63 -10.50 -12.90
N ARG A 243 12.88 -10.24 -11.83
CA ARG A 243 13.41 -10.39 -10.46
C ARG A 243 12.51 -11.36 -9.70
N CYS A 244 13.10 -12.45 -9.22
CA CYS A 244 12.41 -13.35 -8.29
C CYS A 244 12.13 -12.60 -7.00
N MET A 245 10.86 -12.57 -6.60
CA MET A 245 10.42 -11.77 -5.45
C MET A 245 10.40 -12.61 -4.17
N ASP A 246 11.33 -12.32 -3.26
CA ASP A 246 11.22 -12.72 -1.86
C ASP A 246 10.44 -11.66 -1.09
N TRP A 247 9.12 -11.86 -0.98
CA TRP A 247 8.22 -10.89 -0.36
C TRP A 247 8.55 -10.62 1.11
N LYS A 248 9.09 -11.58 1.85
CA LYS A 248 9.48 -11.38 3.26
C LYS A 248 10.67 -10.44 3.35
N LYS A 249 11.73 -10.67 2.57
CA LYS A 249 12.89 -9.76 2.52
C LYS A 249 12.51 -8.38 2.00
N TYR A 250 11.67 -8.33 0.97
CA TYR A 250 11.18 -7.08 0.41
C TYR A 250 10.43 -6.24 1.45
N ILE A 251 9.46 -6.82 2.15
CA ILE A 251 8.66 -6.12 3.16
C ILE A 251 9.53 -5.67 4.36
N ALA A 252 10.51 -6.48 4.77
CA ALA A 252 11.45 -6.11 5.81
C ALA A 252 12.33 -4.91 5.40
N SER A 253 12.88 -4.95 4.18
CA SER A 253 13.67 -3.85 3.62
C SER A 253 12.85 -2.58 3.44
N TYR A 254 11.62 -2.69 2.95
CA TYR A 254 10.68 -1.57 2.83
C TYR A 254 10.38 -0.95 4.19
N THR A 255 10.09 -1.75 5.22
CA THR A 255 9.82 -1.23 6.57
C THR A 255 11.03 -0.50 7.16
N ALA A 256 12.23 -1.06 7.01
CA ALA A 256 13.48 -0.41 7.40
C ALA A 256 13.72 0.90 6.61
N GLY A 257 13.40 0.88 5.32
CA GLY A 257 13.44 2.04 4.44
C GLY A 257 12.52 3.17 4.87
N ILE A 258 11.29 2.86 5.28
CA ILE A 258 10.33 3.83 5.84
C ILE A 258 10.93 4.49 7.10
N GLU A 259 11.50 3.71 8.02
CA GLU A 259 12.13 4.26 9.22
C GLU A 259 13.28 5.22 8.88
N LYS A 260 14.12 4.82 7.91
CA LYS A 260 15.30 5.57 7.49
C LYS A 260 14.98 6.83 6.68
N PHE A 261 14.16 6.71 5.64
CA PHE A 261 13.97 7.76 4.64
C PHE A 261 12.74 8.65 4.92
N ILE A 262 11.67 8.07 5.47
CA ILE A 262 10.43 8.80 5.77
C ILE A 262 10.46 9.37 7.18
N LEU A 263 10.68 8.51 8.19
CA LEU A 263 10.68 8.95 9.59
C LEU A 263 12.00 9.62 10.00
N LYS A 264 13.09 9.34 9.26
CA LYS A 264 14.43 9.90 9.52
C LYS A 264 14.90 9.64 10.95
N GLU A 265 14.52 8.49 11.51
CA GLU A 265 14.85 8.13 12.88
C GLU A 265 16.27 7.56 12.97
N LYS A 266 16.96 7.86 14.07
CA LYS A 266 18.21 7.17 14.41
C LYS A 266 17.86 5.77 14.90
N SER A 267 18.41 4.73 14.26
CA SER A 267 18.19 3.34 14.66
C SER A 267 18.56 3.13 16.12
N LYS A 268 17.58 2.74 16.96
CA LYS A 268 17.87 2.24 18.31
C LYS A 268 18.50 0.85 18.22
N SER A 269 19.21 0.43 19.27
CA SER A 269 19.68 -0.95 19.40
C SER A 269 18.49 -1.91 19.27
N ILE A 270 18.67 -2.99 18.53
CA ILE A 270 17.66 -4.04 18.35
C ILE A 270 17.19 -4.61 19.70
N ASP A 271 18.09 -4.72 20.68
CA ASP A 271 17.77 -5.23 22.02
C ASP A 271 16.82 -4.29 22.77
N ALA A 272 17.04 -2.98 22.68
CA ALA A 272 16.16 -1.99 23.30
C ALA A 272 14.75 -2.06 22.70
N ARG A 273 14.66 -2.24 21.37
CA ARG A 273 13.39 -2.37 20.66
C ARG A 273 12.66 -3.67 21.03
N ARG A 274 13.38 -4.79 21.12
CA ARG A 274 12.83 -6.09 21.57
C ARG A 274 12.37 -6.07 23.02
N ARG A 275 13.10 -5.41 23.93
CA ARG A 275 12.68 -5.23 25.34
C ARG A 275 11.37 -4.47 25.42
N ARG A 276 11.25 -3.34 24.70
CA ARG A 276 9.98 -2.59 24.61
C ARG A 276 8.86 -3.47 24.08
N LEU A 277 9.10 -4.22 23.00
CA LEU A 277 8.10 -5.11 22.41
C LEU A 277 7.66 -6.21 23.39
N SER A 278 8.57 -6.78 24.18
CA SER A 278 8.24 -7.77 25.21
C SER A 278 7.30 -7.20 26.28
N VAL A 279 7.56 -5.98 26.75
CA VAL A 279 6.64 -5.27 27.67
C VAL A 279 5.27 -5.07 27.03
N LEU A 280 5.22 -4.62 25.77
CA LEU A 280 3.96 -4.45 25.04
C LEU A 280 3.22 -5.80 24.84
N CYS A 281 3.95 -6.89 24.67
CA CYS A 281 3.39 -8.24 24.58
C CYS A 281 2.69 -8.63 25.88
N TRP A 282 3.34 -8.43 27.04
CA TRP A 282 2.72 -8.69 28.34
C TRP A 282 1.49 -7.82 28.59
N ILE A 283 1.58 -6.52 28.27
CA ILE A 283 0.43 -5.61 28.36
C ILE A 283 -0.73 -6.13 27.50
N HIS A 284 -0.45 -6.56 26.28
CA HIS A 284 -1.46 -7.11 25.37
C HIS A 284 -2.12 -8.38 25.94
N GLN A 285 -1.32 -9.33 26.42
CA GLN A 285 -1.83 -10.58 27.01
C GLN A 285 -2.68 -10.32 28.26
N ILE A 286 -2.21 -9.47 29.18
CA ILE A 286 -2.96 -9.10 30.39
C ILE A 286 -4.27 -8.42 30.00
N THR A 287 -4.25 -7.51 29.03
CA THR A 287 -5.46 -6.83 28.54
C THR A 287 -6.46 -7.82 27.94
N GLN A 288 -6.00 -8.81 27.18
CA GLN A 288 -6.87 -9.85 26.63
C GLN A 288 -7.50 -10.72 27.71
N VAL A 289 -6.72 -11.17 28.70
CA VAL A 289 -7.22 -11.95 29.83
C VAL A 289 -8.25 -11.16 30.64
N LEU A 290 -7.98 -9.89 30.93
CA LEU A 290 -8.93 -9.00 31.61
C LEU A 290 -10.22 -8.78 30.81
N ALA A 291 -10.12 -8.61 29.49
CA ALA A 291 -11.29 -8.45 28.64
C ALA A 291 -12.16 -9.72 28.59
N ILE A 292 -11.55 -10.90 28.50
CA ILE A 292 -12.24 -12.20 28.51
C ILE A 292 -12.93 -12.43 29.86
N THR A 293 -12.20 -12.23 30.97
CA THR A 293 -12.75 -12.41 32.32
C THR A 293 -13.90 -11.45 32.61
N LEU A 294 -13.79 -10.18 32.21
CA LEU A 294 -14.88 -9.21 32.32
C LEU A 294 -16.10 -9.62 31.48
N SER A 295 -15.88 -10.10 30.25
CA SER A 295 -16.96 -10.56 29.36
C SER A 295 -17.70 -11.76 29.97
N LEU A 296 -16.97 -12.73 30.54
CA LEU A 296 -17.55 -13.88 31.23
C LEU A 296 -18.34 -13.46 32.49
N ALA A 297 -17.83 -12.50 33.26
CA ALA A 297 -18.52 -11.99 34.43
C ALA A 297 -19.84 -11.28 34.06
N ILE A 298 -19.85 -10.48 33.00
CA ILE A 298 -21.06 -9.82 32.49
C ILE A 298 -22.08 -10.86 32.02
N VAL A 299 -21.65 -11.88 31.27
CA VAL A 299 -22.54 -12.95 30.81
C VAL A 299 -23.12 -13.73 32.00
N SER A 300 -22.30 -14.06 33.00
CA SER A 300 -22.78 -14.72 34.23
C SER A 300 -23.79 -13.87 34.99
N TYR A 301 -23.59 -12.55 35.06
CA TYR A 301 -24.53 -11.64 35.73
C TYR A 301 -25.85 -11.49 34.97
N ILE A 302 -25.86 -11.62 33.64
CA ILE A 302 -27.09 -11.55 32.83
C ILE A 302 -27.88 -12.87 32.89
N ILE A 303 -27.20 -14.00 33.08
CA ILE A 303 -27.82 -15.33 33.12
C ILE A 303 -28.35 -15.69 34.52
N CYS A 304 -27.74 -15.18 35.59
CA CYS A 304 -28.21 -15.31 36.97
C CYS A 304 -29.32 -14.30 37.29
#